data_AF-A0A1X2F6Z0-F1
#
_entry.id   AF-A0A1X2F6Z0-F1
#
_cell.length_a   1.000
_cell.length_b   1.000
_cell.length_c   1.000
_cell.angle_alpha   90.00
_cell.angle_beta   90.00
_cell.angle_gamma   90.00
#
_symmetry.space_group_name_H-M   'P 1'
#
loop_
_entity.id
_entity.type
_entity.pdbx_description
1 polymer ?
#
loop_
_entity_poly.entity_id
_entity_poly.type
_entity_poly.pdbx_seq_one_letter_code
_entity_poly.pdbx_strand_id
1 'polypeptide(L)'
;MTADTAREALTEAVGKSIAALANFVIRGEALAGAQVSRFDVVSDMAADVIKDVVGAATGLSQKQFLDYDPSYQTSSAQVLVENLSEIPELAAVDAEIRRGDVPNDAGGGQAVAMAHAVGTGPSQIVAHRLKGPGIATRKRGITLIPRDGIYRPIEGEVLYYEPRFDVFTCAGFAYFTTVTLIQTKLQADQKARRLARETLATVTAKVRIDGFADLENAVMDDPTMRAKMAYVARLVQSDREYAKNLTTKKLIKFVEENPDYNIPVATVDGAKVLRFDPSPQHRHQIPRLLADDYLHSYLTNRNYEAGSKQRVQTGGHAS
;
A
#
# COMPACT_ATOMS: atom_id res chain seq x y z
N MET A 1 -1.20 -3.35 17.94
CA MET A 1 -0.53 -4.45 18.71
C MET A 1 0.33 -5.33 17.78
N THR A 2 0.30 -5.10 16.46
CA THR A 2 1.00 -5.93 15.47
C THR A 2 2.46 -5.48 15.29
N ALA A 3 2.71 -4.16 15.29
CA ALA A 3 4.02 -3.57 15.04
C ALA A 3 5.12 -3.97 16.04
N ASP A 4 4.83 -4.07 17.34
CA ASP A 4 5.85 -4.40 18.35
C ASP A 4 6.27 -5.88 18.27
N THR A 5 5.30 -6.79 18.18
CA THR A 5 5.57 -8.22 17.95
C THR A 5 6.30 -8.46 16.64
N ALA A 6 5.93 -7.74 15.58
CA ALA A 6 6.62 -7.85 14.29
C ALA A 6 8.05 -7.32 14.34
N ARG A 7 8.33 -6.30 15.18
CA ARG A 7 9.68 -5.78 15.41
C ARG A 7 10.56 -6.80 16.12
N GLU A 8 10.04 -7.41 17.17
CA GLU A 8 10.73 -8.49 17.89
C GLU A 8 11.05 -9.65 16.95
N ALA A 9 10.07 -10.10 16.17
CA ALA A 9 10.25 -11.19 15.22
C ALA A 9 11.32 -10.92 14.15
N LEU A 10 11.31 -9.72 13.54
CA LEU A 10 12.31 -9.38 12.52
C LEU A 10 13.70 -9.22 13.14
N THR A 11 13.78 -8.64 14.34
CA THR A 11 15.05 -8.45 15.06
C THR A 11 15.66 -9.80 15.44
N GLU A 12 14.84 -10.73 15.95
CA GLU A 12 15.28 -12.10 16.26
C GLU A 12 15.76 -12.82 14.99
N ALA A 13 15.02 -12.71 13.89
CA ALA A 13 15.37 -13.36 12.63
C ALA A 13 16.70 -12.85 12.06
N VAL A 14 16.93 -11.53 12.07
CA VAL A 14 18.18 -10.91 11.62
C VAL A 14 19.36 -11.27 12.55
N GLY A 15 19.11 -11.50 13.85
CA GLY A 15 20.13 -11.87 14.82
C GLY A 15 20.61 -13.33 14.73
N LYS A 16 19.93 -14.20 13.96
CA LYS A 16 20.33 -15.60 13.79
C LYS A 16 21.42 -15.72 12.72
N SER A 17 22.26 -16.76 12.85
CA SER A 17 23.20 -17.13 11.79
C SER A 17 22.43 -17.66 10.59
N ILE A 18 22.59 -17.02 9.43
CA ILE A 18 21.85 -17.37 8.23
C ILE A 18 22.81 -17.89 7.16
N ALA A 19 22.73 -19.20 6.90
CA ALA A 19 23.55 -19.88 5.88
C ALA A 19 22.73 -20.48 4.72
N ALA A 20 21.41 -20.56 4.85
CA ALA A 20 20.54 -21.16 3.84
C ALA A 20 19.95 -20.08 2.93
N LEU A 21 20.06 -20.28 1.62
CA LEU A 21 19.44 -19.46 0.57
C LEU A 21 18.61 -20.35 -0.36
N ALA A 22 17.40 -19.91 -0.67
CA ALA A 22 16.61 -20.41 -1.79
C ALA A 22 16.08 -19.23 -2.61
N ASN A 23 16.13 -19.34 -3.94
CA ASN A 23 15.70 -18.27 -4.84
C ASN A 23 14.52 -18.74 -5.68
N PHE A 24 13.58 -17.82 -5.90
CA PHE A 24 12.31 -18.12 -6.55
C PHE A 24 11.94 -17.06 -7.58
N VAL A 25 11.32 -17.50 -8.67
CA VAL A 25 10.60 -16.64 -9.61
C VAL A 25 9.11 -16.91 -9.45
N ILE A 26 8.31 -15.86 -9.49
CA ILE A 26 6.86 -15.94 -9.40
C ILE A 26 6.31 -15.47 -10.74
N ARG A 27 5.58 -16.34 -11.45
CA ARG A 27 5.11 -16.11 -12.83
C ARG A 27 3.58 -16.16 -12.93
N GLY A 28 3.00 -15.24 -13.69
CA GLY A 28 1.56 -15.11 -13.87
C GLY A 28 1.17 -13.73 -14.43
N GLU A 29 -0.13 -13.42 -14.43
CA GLU A 29 -0.63 -12.08 -14.76
C GLU A 29 -0.56 -11.14 -13.54
N ALA A 30 -0.77 -11.69 -12.35
CA ALA A 30 -0.67 -11.05 -11.04
C ALA A 30 -0.09 -12.04 -10.02
N LEU A 31 0.11 -11.63 -8.76
CA LEU A 31 0.43 -12.58 -7.68
C LEU A 31 -0.70 -13.59 -7.44
N ALA A 32 -1.96 -13.16 -7.63
CA ALA A 32 -3.11 -14.03 -7.56
C ALA A 32 -3.00 -15.17 -8.58
N GLY A 33 -2.96 -16.41 -8.10
CA GLY A 33 -2.82 -17.60 -8.94
C GLY A 33 -1.47 -17.75 -9.65
N ALA A 34 -0.45 -16.98 -9.24
CA ALA A 34 0.89 -17.12 -9.80
C ALA A 34 1.51 -18.49 -9.46
N GLN A 35 2.38 -18.96 -10.34
CA GLN A 35 3.18 -20.15 -10.12
C GLN A 35 4.52 -19.75 -9.50
N VAL A 36 4.93 -20.46 -8.44
CA VAL A 36 6.25 -20.34 -7.84
C VAL A 36 7.17 -21.40 -8.43
N SER A 37 8.34 -20.98 -8.87
CA SER A 37 9.40 -21.86 -9.35
C SER A 37 10.74 -21.49 -8.72
N ARG A 38 11.63 -22.47 -8.54
CA ARG A 38 12.95 -22.29 -7.92
C ARG A 38 14.02 -22.03 -8.97
N PHE A 39 15.03 -21.23 -8.64
CA PHE A 39 16.29 -21.21 -9.40
C PHE A 39 17.50 -21.19 -8.46
N ASP A 40 18.63 -21.63 -8.97
CA ASP A 40 19.90 -21.60 -8.25
C ASP A 40 20.81 -20.49 -8.80
N VAL A 41 21.66 -19.96 -7.93
CA VAL A 41 22.72 -19.01 -8.28
C VAL A 41 24.08 -19.65 -7.97
N VAL A 42 25.12 -19.17 -8.64
CA VAL A 42 26.50 -19.62 -8.36
C VAL A 42 26.95 -19.21 -6.96
N SER A 43 27.88 -19.97 -6.36
CA SER A 43 28.26 -19.84 -4.95
C SER A 43 28.65 -18.42 -4.53
N ASP A 44 29.44 -17.71 -5.33
CA ASP A 44 29.87 -16.34 -5.02
C ASP A 44 28.66 -15.38 -4.97
N MET A 45 27.73 -15.54 -5.91
CA MET A 45 26.49 -14.76 -5.94
C MET A 45 25.55 -15.13 -4.78
N ALA A 46 25.54 -16.38 -4.32
CA ALA A 46 24.72 -16.78 -3.18
C ALA A 46 25.09 -16.00 -1.91
N ALA A 47 26.37 -15.80 -1.65
CA ALA A 47 26.85 -15.02 -0.52
C ALA A 47 26.42 -13.55 -0.60
N ASP A 48 26.50 -12.96 -1.79
CA ASP A 48 26.06 -11.59 -2.04
C ASP A 48 24.54 -11.44 -1.85
N VAL A 49 23.73 -12.36 -2.38
CA VAL A 49 22.27 -12.35 -2.19
C VAL A 49 21.89 -12.46 -0.71
N ILE A 50 22.54 -13.35 0.05
CA ILE A 50 22.31 -13.45 1.50
C ILE A 50 22.64 -12.11 2.18
N LYS A 51 23.80 -11.53 1.86
CA LYS A 51 24.24 -10.25 2.42
C LYS A 51 23.26 -9.12 2.09
N ASP A 52 22.75 -9.06 0.87
CA ASP A 52 21.80 -8.04 0.43
C ASP A 52 20.46 -8.17 1.16
N VAL A 53 19.92 -9.39 1.26
CA VAL A 53 18.66 -9.66 1.99
C VAL A 53 18.79 -9.33 3.47
N VAL A 54 19.85 -9.80 4.13
CA VAL A 54 20.10 -9.55 5.55
C VAL A 54 20.38 -8.08 5.82
N GLY A 55 21.16 -7.43 4.97
CA GLY A 55 21.45 -6.00 5.06
C GLY A 55 20.20 -5.15 4.96
N ALA A 56 19.33 -5.45 3.98
CA ALA A 56 18.06 -4.75 3.83
C ALA A 56 17.10 -5.02 5.00
N ALA A 57 16.99 -6.26 5.48
CA ALA A 57 16.19 -6.61 6.66
C ALA A 57 16.69 -5.93 7.95
N THR A 58 18.01 -5.85 8.14
CA THR A 58 18.66 -5.08 9.22
C THR A 58 18.31 -3.59 9.12
N GLY A 59 18.36 -3.03 7.91
CA GLY A 59 17.96 -1.65 7.68
C GLY A 59 16.48 -1.39 8.01
N LEU A 60 15.60 -2.38 7.86
CA LEU A 60 14.20 -2.28 8.30
C LEU A 60 14.06 -2.38 9.82
N SER A 61 14.79 -3.27 10.49
CA SER A 61 14.68 -3.46 11.95
C SER A 61 15.09 -2.21 12.75
N GLN A 62 15.89 -1.33 12.16
CA GLN A 62 16.32 -0.06 12.74
C GLN A 62 15.30 1.09 12.57
N LYS A 63 14.21 0.88 11.82
CA LYS A 63 13.18 1.90 11.56
C LYS A 63 12.10 1.90 12.64
N GLN A 64 11.26 2.94 12.62
CA GLN A 64 10.02 2.96 13.40
C GLN A 64 8.97 2.08 12.72
N PHE A 65 8.43 1.11 13.46
CA PHE A 65 7.39 0.19 12.97
C PHE A 65 6.02 0.80 13.19
N LEU A 66 5.17 0.74 12.18
CA LEU A 66 3.79 1.21 12.22
C LEU A 66 2.88 0.11 11.67
N ASP A 67 1.73 -0.08 12.28
CA ASP A 67 0.68 -0.91 11.70
C ASP A 67 0.26 -0.31 10.34
N TYR A 68 -0.01 -1.16 9.35
CA TYR A 68 -0.40 -0.70 8.02
C TYR A 68 -1.71 0.07 8.07
N ASP A 69 -1.66 1.30 7.56
CA ASP A 69 -2.82 2.15 7.36
C ASP A 69 -2.76 2.72 5.92
N PRO A 70 -3.76 2.42 5.07
CA PRO A 70 -3.80 2.89 3.68
C PRO A 70 -3.87 4.43 3.54
N SER A 71 -4.14 5.17 4.61
CA SER A 71 -4.15 6.64 4.64
C SER A 71 -2.79 7.27 4.97
N TYR A 72 -1.83 6.48 5.44
CA TYR A 72 -0.55 7.00 5.90
C TYR A 72 0.34 7.42 4.73
N GLN A 73 1.19 8.42 4.95
CA GLN A 73 2.38 8.64 4.12
C GLN A 73 3.59 8.30 4.98
N THR A 74 4.33 7.28 4.59
CA THR A 74 5.54 6.87 5.29
C THR A 74 6.68 7.84 5.02
N SER A 75 7.45 8.14 6.05
CA SER A 75 8.78 8.71 5.89
C SER A 75 9.82 7.62 5.63
N SER A 76 11.02 8.00 5.21
CA SER A 76 12.13 7.05 4.99
C SER A 76 12.56 6.30 6.27
N ALA A 77 12.26 6.86 7.44
CA ALA A 77 12.58 6.32 8.77
C ALA A 77 11.52 5.34 9.31
N GLN A 78 10.49 5.04 8.53
CA GLN A 78 9.37 4.19 8.95
C GLN A 78 9.26 2.92 8.09
N VAL A 79 8.73 1.87 8.71
CA VAL A 79 8.35 0.62 8.07
C VAL A 79 6.91 0.28 8.47
N LEU A 80 6.10 -0.09 7.50
CA LEU A 80 4.74 -0.54 7.70
C LEU A 80 4.73 -2.05 7.89
N VAL A 81 3.84 -2.50 8.76
CA VAL A 81 3.67 -3.89 9.15
C VAL A 81 2.21 -4.27 8.96
N GLU A 82 1.99 -5.42 8.36
CA GLU A 82 0.67 -6.03 8.28
C GLU A 82 0.78 -7.52 8.60
N ASN A 83 -0.29 -8.12 9.14
CA ASN A 83 -0.37 -9.57 9.25
C ASN A 83 -0.38 -10.17 7.84
N LEU A 84 0.48 -11.14 7.56
CA LEU A 84 0.57 -11.76 6.25
C LEU A 84 -0.77 -12.36 5.80
N SER A 85 -1.56 -12.89 6.73
CA SER A 85 -2.92 -13.40 6.46
C SER A 85 -3.91 -12.36 5.93
N GLU A 86 -3.65 -11.07 6.15
CA GLU A 86 -4.45 -9.97 5.63
C GLU A 86 -4.09 -9.60 4.19
N ILE A 87 -3.07 -10.27 3.60
CA ILE A 87 -2.63 -10.13 2.21
C ILE A 87 -2.65 -11.52 1.55
N PRO A 88 -3.83 -12.08 1.23
CA PRO A 88 -3.99 -13.48 0.87
C PRO A 88 -3.12 -13.94 -0.30
N GLU A 89 -2.97 -13.10 -1.32
CA GLU A 89 -2.17 -13.40 -2.52
C GLU A 89 -0.68 -13.54 -2.17
N LEU A 90 -0.16 -12.66 -1.31
CA LEU A 90 1.21 -12.76 -0.83
C LEU A 90 1.37 -13.95 0.12
N ALA A 91 0.39 -14.19 0.99
CA ALA A 91 0.41 -15.32 1.93
C ALA A 91 0.45 -16.67 1.21
N ALA A 92 -0.29 -16.81 0.11
CA ALA A 92 -0.30 -18.03 -0.70
C ALA A 92 1.08 -18.29 -1.33
N VAL A 93 1.68 -17.28 -1.97
CA VAL A 93 3.01 -17.36 -2.58
C VAL A 93 4.10 -17.62 -1.52
N ASP A 94 4.03 -16.90 -0.39
CA ASP A 94 4.97 -17.07 0.73
C ASP A 94 4.91 -18.49 1.32
N ALA A 95 3.72 -19.06 1.45
CA ALA A 95 3.54 -20.43 1.91
C ALA A 95 4.17 -21.47 0.97
N GLU A 96 4.08 -21.27 -0.36
CA GLU A 96 4.76 -22.13 -1.33
C GLU A 96 6.28 -21.99 -1.27
N ILE A 97 6.79 -20.76 -1.17
CA ILE A 97 8.22 -20.46 -1.00
C ILE A 97 8.78 -21.16 0.25
N ARG A 98 8.09 -21.01 1.40
CA ARG A 98 8.53 -21.60 2.68
C ARG A 98 8.46 -23.13 2.67
N ARG A 99 7.54 -23.73 1.90
CA ARG A 99 7.49 -25.19 1.70
C ARG A 99 8.69 -25.67 0.89
N GLY A 100 9.12 -24.89 -0.10
CA GLY A 100 10.29 -25.15 -0.94
C GLY A 100 10.15 -26.32 -1.93
N ASP A 101 9.02 -27.03 -1.90
CA ASP A 101 8.68 -28.12 -2.82
C ASP A 101 7.99 -27.55 -4.08
N VAL A 102 8.81 -26.92 -4.93
CA VAL A 102 8.38 -26.27 -6.17
C VAL A 102 9.30 -26.67 -7.32
N PRO A 103 8.82 -26.70 -8.57
CA PRO A 103 9.64 -27.07 -9.72
C PRO A 103 10.75 -26.03 -9.98
N ASN A 104 11.79 -26.46 -10.69
CA ASN A 104 12.81 -25.55 -11.19
C ASN A 104 12.24 -24.62 -12.28
N ASP A 105 12.65 -23.36 -12.28
CA ASP A 105 12.23 -22.35 -13.24
C ASP A 105 12.77 -22.67 -14.63
N ALA A 106 11.85 -22.91 -15.57
CA ALA A 106 12.19 -23.16 -16.97
C ALA A 106 12.15 -21.87 -17.82
N GLY A 107 12.07 -20.70 -17.19
CA GLY A 107 11.69 -19.48 -17.87
C GLY A 107 10.21 -19.49 -18.29
N GLY A 108 9.84 -18.60 -19.19
CA GLY A 108 8.50 -18.64 -19.80
C GLY A 108 7.64 -17.45 -19.42
N GLY A 109 6.40 -17.71 -19.01
CA GLY A 109 5.35 -16.72 -18.77
C GLY A 109 5.82 -15.50 -17.96
N GLN A 110 5.03 -14.43 -17.97
CA GLN A 110 5.39 -13.17 -17.35
C GLN A 110 5.83 -13.36 -15.88
N ALA A 111 7.11 -13.10 -15.58
CA ALA A 111 7.54 -12.95 -14.19
C ALA A 111 6.85 -11.71 -13.61
N VAL A 112 6.25 -11.83 -12.42
CA VAL A 112 5.56 -10.77 -11.67
C VAL A 112 6.26 -10.44 -10.35
N ALA A 113 7.09 -11.34 -9.85
CA ALA A 113 7.98 -11.09 -8.73
C ALA A 113 9.19 -12.03 -8.75
N MET A 114 10.22 -11.67 -7.99
CA MET A 114 11.36 -12.50 -7.64
C MET A 114 11.46 -12.51 -6.12
N ALA A 115 11.79 -13.66 -5.53
CA ALA A 115 11.89 -13.79 -4.09
C ALA A 115 13.16 -14.55 -3.67
N HIS A 116 13.71 -14.17 -2.53
CA HIS A 116 14.88 -14.79 -1.92
C HIS A 116 14.57 -15.13 -0.48
N ALA A 117 14.57 -16.43 -0.16
CA ALA A 117 14.33 -16.94 1.18
C ALA A 117 15.66 -17.24 1.86
N VAL A 118 15.89 -16.60 3.00
CA VAL A 118 17.16 -16.57 3.70
C VAL A 118 16.90 -17.02 5.14
N GLY A 119 17.55 -18.11 5.55
CA GLY A 119 17.31 -18.79 6.82
C GLY A 119 16.32 -19.95 6.72
N THR A 120 15.91 -20.50 7.87
CA THR A 120 14.99 -21.66 7.96
C THR A 120 13.98 -21.49 9.09
N GLY A 121 12.88 -22.25 9.00
CA GLY A 121 11.86 -22.29 10.05
C GLY A 121 11.13 -20.95 10.25
N PRO A 122 10.63 -20.68 11.48
CA PRO A 122 9.85 -19.48 11.78
C PRO A 122 10.59 -18.16 11.57
N SER A 123 11.93 -18.18 11.63
CA SER A 123 12.80 -17.02 11.46
C SER A 123 13.30 -16.85 10.03
N GLN A 124 12.81 -17.63 9.07
CA GLN A 124 13.17 -17.44 7.68
C GLN A 124 12.60 -16.10 7.18
N ILE A 125 13.48 -15.29 6.61
CA ILE A 125 13.15 -14.02 5.97
C ILE A 125 12.97 -14.28 4.48
N VAL A 126 11.83 -13.88 3.91
CA VAL A 126 11.64 -13.93 2.45
C VAL A 126 11.54 -12.50 1.92
N ALA A 127 12.53 -12.10 1.13
CA ALA A 127 12.58 -10.80 0.49
C ALA A 127 12.00 -10.88 -0.93
N HIS A 128 10.98 -10.09 -1.19
CA HIS A 128 10.25 -10.06 -2.46
C HIS A 128 10.57 -8.76 -3.20
N ARG A 129 10.92 -8.88 -4.47
CA ARG A 129 10.92 -7.79 -5.45
C ARG A 129 9.70 -7.96 -6.34
N LEU A 130 8.75 -7.03 -6.26
CA LEU A 130 7.52 -7.04 -7.05
C LEU A 130 7.72 -6.25 -8.34
N LYS A 131 7.09 -6.70 -9.42
CA LYS A 131 7.34 -6.12 -10.74
C LYS A 131 6.68 -4.74 -10.95
N GLY A 132 7.52 -3.78 -11.35
CA GLY A 132 7.35 -2.97 -12.57
C GLY A 132 8.26 -3.53 -13.69
N PRO A 133 8.06 -3.21 -14.99
CA PRO A 133 8.75 -3.85 -16.11
C PRO A 133 10.28 -3.90 -15.90
N GLY A 134 10.88 -5.10 -15.73
CA GLY A 134 12.33 -5.22 -15.51
C GLY A 134 12.87 -6.51 -14.88
N ILE A 135 12.09 -7.25 -14.08
CA ILE A 135 12.58 -8.49 -13.41
C ILE A 135 13.03 -9.54 -14.43
N ALA A 136 12.20 -9.76 -15.44
CA ALA A 136 12.50 -10.58 -16.59
C ALA A 136 12.22 -9.76 -17.84
N THR A 137 13.17 -9.74 -18.78
CA THR A 137 12.93 -9.09 -20.07
C THR A 137 12.98 -10.09 -21.21
N ARG A 138 11.97 -10.01 -22.07
CA ARG A 138 12.00 -10.51 -23.44
C ARG A 138 12.11 -9.30 -24.36
N LYS A 139 13.31 -8.70 -24.46
CA LYS A 139 13.50 -7.56 -25.37
C LYS A 139 13.40 -8.03 -26.83
N ARG A 140 12.82 -7.20 -27.71
CA ARG A 140 12.96 -7.37 -29.16
C ARG A 140 14.43 -7.10 -29.53
N GLY A 141 15.14 -8.12 -30.00
CA GLY A 141 16.58 -8.06 -30.31
C GLY A 141 17.35 -9.25 -29.71
N ILE A 142 18.64 -9.33 -29.99
CA ILE A 142 19.53 -10.38 -29.46
C ILE A 142 20.36 -9.74 -28.34
N THR A 143 20.19 -10.17 -27.09
CA THR A 143 21.09 -9.77 -25.99
C THR A 143 22.41 -10.51 -26.16
N LEU A 144 23.53 -9.77 -26.19
CA LEU A 144 24.86 -10.33 -26.37
C LEU A 144 25.70 -10.17 -25.09
N ILE A 145 26.44 -11.21 -24.69
CA ILE A 145 27.43 -11.17 -23.60
C ILE A 145 28.84 -11.23 -24.20
N PRO A 146 29.75 -10.30 -23.85
CA PRO A 146 31.14 -10.39 -24.25
C PRO A 146 31.88 -11.49 -23.47
N ARG A 147 32.67 -12.31 -24.18
CA ARG A 147 33.66 -13.23 -23.61
C ARG A 147 34.88 -13.24 -24.52
N ASP A 148 36.01 -12.74 -24.03
CA ASP A 148 37.30 -12.72 -24.73
C ASP A 148 37.25 -12.08 -26.14
N GLY A 149 36.58 -10.92 -26.26
CA GLY A 149 36.41 -10.20 -27.52
C GLY A 149 35.34 -10.78 -28.46
N ILE A 150 34.70 -11.89 -28.10
CA ILE A 150 33.60 -12.50 -28.85
C ILE A 150 32.29 -12.25 -28.11
N TYR A 151 31.34 -11.62 -28.79
CA TYR A 151 29.98 -11.43 -28.29
C TYR A 151 29.13 -12.68 -28.60
N ARG A 152 28.55 -13.31 -27.58
CA ARG A 152 27.67 -14.47 -27.72
C ARG A 152 26.22 -14.12 -27.40
N PRO A 153 25.23 -14.61 -28.17
CA PRO A 153 23.83 -14.42 -27.83
C PRO A 153 23.48 -15.13 -26.52
N ILE A 154 22.60 -14.52 -25.74
CA ILE A 154 21.86 -15.21 -24.69
C ILE A 154 20.65 -15.86 -25.34
N GLU A 155 20.59 -17.18 -25.27
CA GLU A 155 19.41 -17.94 -25.67
C GLU A 155 18.46 -18.01 -24.47
N GLY A 156 17.24 -17.50 -24.65
CA GLY A 156 16.20 -17.54 -23.62
C GLY A 156 15.96 -16.20 -22.91
N GLU A 157 15.20 -16.29 -21.82
CA GLU A 157 14.82 -15.13 -21.01
C GLU A 157 15.96 -14.73 -20.07
N VAL A 158 16.14 -13.42 -19.88
CA VAL A 158 17.10 -12.87 -18.91
C VAL A 158 16.36 -12.46 -17.65
N LEU A 159 16.70 -13.08 -16.53
CA LEU A 159 16.34 -12.63 -15.18
C LEU A 159 17.39 -11.65 -14.67
N TYR A 160 16.94 -10.48 -14.20
CA TYR A 160 17.80 -9.45 -13.64
C TYR A 160 17.70 -9.44 -12.13
N TYR A 161 18.81 -9.75 -11.48
CA TYR A 161 18.97 -9.55 -10.04
C TYR A 161 19.30 -8.08 -9.75
N GLU A 162 18.61 -7.51 -8.77
CA GLU A 162 18.94 -6.22 -8.17
C GLU A 162 18.70 -6.34 -6.66
N PRO A 163 19.58 -5.79 -5.80
CA PRO A 163 19.41 -5.80 -4.34
C PRO A 163 18.37 -4.76 -3.88
N ARG A 164 17.18 -4.82 -4.49
CA ARG A 164 16.04 -3.96 -4.21
C ARG A 164 14.83 -4.82 -3.96
N PHE A 165 14.31 -4.73 -2.74
CA PHE A 165 13.18 -5.50 -2.28
C PHE A 165 12.04 -4.57 -1.89
N ASP A 166 10.82 -4.93 -2.25
CA ASP A 166 9.62 -4.13 -2.00
C ASP A 166 8.90 -4.62 -0.74
N VAL A 167 8.93 -5.93 -0.46
CA VAL A 167 8.27 -6.55 0.70
C VAL A 167 9.18 -7.60 1.33
N PHE A 168 9.20 -7.67 2.65
CA PHE A 168 9.78 -8.79 3.40
C PHE A 168 8.67 -9.53 4.12
N THR A 169 8.80 -10.84 4.28
CA THR A 169 7.93 -11.62 5.16
C THR A 169 8.77 -12.38 6.19
N CYS A 170 8.31 -12.39 7.44
CA CYS A 170 8.94 -13.11 8.54
C CYS A 170 7.90 -13.36 9.64
N ALA A 171 7.89 -14.56 10.23
CA ALA A 171 7.03 -14.93 11.35
C ALA A 171 5.53 -14.55 11.19
N GLY A 172 4.99 -14.64 9.98
CA GLY A 172 3.58 -14.31 9.69
C GLY A 172 3.29 -12.82 9.52
N PHE A 173 4.31 -11.96 9.43
CA PHE A 173 4.17 -10.54 9.13
C PHE A 173 4.73 -10.20 7.76
N ALA A 174 4.19 -9.15 7.15
CA ALA A 174 4.72 -8.49 5.96
C ALA A 174 5.25 -7.09 6.32
N TYR A 175 6.45 -6.76 5.84
CA TYR A 175 7.15 -5.50 6.09
C TYR A 175 7.43 -4.78 4.79
N PHE A 176 7.08 -3.50 4.69
CA PHE A 176 7.26 -2.69 3.47
C PHE A 176 7.33 -1.20 3.81
N THR A 177 7.96 -0.42 2.96
CA THR A 177 8.17 1.03 3.19
C THR A 177 7.24 1.91 2.36
N THR A 178 6.57 1.33 1.36
CA THR A 178 5.71 2.05 0.40
C THR A 178 4.24 1.70 0.60
N VAL A 179 3.44 2.68 1.00
CA VAL A 179 2.00 2.48 1.33
C VAL A 179 1.19 1.98 0.13
N THR A 180 1.47 2.51 -1.06
CA THR A 180 0.76 2.16 -2.30
C THR A 180 1.05 0.73 -2.77
N LEU A 181 2.09 0.09 -2.23
CA LEU A 181 2.48 -1.26 -2.63
C LEU A 181 1.38 -2.28 -2.30
N ILE A 182 0.81 -2.21 -1.10
CA ILE A 182 -0.32 -3.06 -0.72
C ILE A 182 -1.53 -2.83 -1.64
N GLN A 183 -1.85 -1.56 -1.91
CA GLN A 183 -3.04 -1.17 -2.68
C GLN A 183 -2.92 -1.53 -4.16
N THR A 184 -1.72 -1.43 -4.74
CA THR A 184 -1.53 -1.51 -6.20
C THR A 184 -0.88 -2.80 -6.68
N LYS A 185 -0.07 -3.46 -5.84
CA LYS A 185 0.73 -4.64 -6.25
C LYS A 185 0.39 -5.91 -5.48
N LEU A 186 -0.03 -5.79 -4.23
CA LEU A 186 -0.38 -6.94 -3.39
C LEU A 186 -1.89 -7.21 -3.33
N GLN A 187 -2.69 -6.47 -4.11
CA GLN A 187 -4.13 -6.69 -4.29
C GLN A 187 -4.93 -6.88 -2.99
N ALA A 188 -4.56 -6.22 -1.89
CA ALA A 188 -5.42 -6.09 -0.70
C ALA A 188 -6.62 -5.15 -0.94
N ASP A 189 -7.10 -5.10 -2.19
CA ASP A 189 -8.21 -4.28 -2.65
C ASP A 189 -9.48 -4.63 -1.88
N GLN A 190 -9.67 -5.90 -1.49
CA GLN A 190 -10.82 -6.29 -0.67
C GLN A 190 -10.80 -5.68 0.73
N LYS A 191 -9.64 -5.63 1.41
CA LYS A 191 -9.52 -4.99 2.73
C LYS A 191 -9.68 -3.48 2.61
N ALA A 192 -9.06 -2.86 1.60
CA ALA A 192 -9.22 -1.43 1.33
C ALA A 192 -10.67 -1.06 1.01
N ARG A 193 -11.38 -1.87 0.21
CA ARG A 193 -12.82 -1.73 -0.07
C ARG A 193 -13.65 -1.90 1.21
N ARG A 194 -13.39 -2.93 2.01
CA ARG A 194 -14.08 -3.17 3.28
C ARG A 194 -13.93 -1.99 4.23
N LEU A 195 -12.70 -1.54 4.48
CA LEU A 195 -12.42 -0.37 5.34
C LEU A 195 -13.05 0.90 4.81
N ALA A 196 -12.97 1.14 3.49
CA ALA A 196 -13.60 2.31 2.87
C ALA A 196 -15.13 2.26 3.00
N ARG A 197 -15.76 1.09 2.88
CA ARG A 197 -17.20 0.89 3.07
C ARG A 197 -17.62 1.13 4.51
N GLU A 198 -16.94 0.50 5.46
CA GLU A 198 -17.20 0.67 6.90
C GLU A 198 -17.04 2.12 7.32
N THR A 199 -15.99 2.78 6.81
CA THR A 199 -15.78 4.20 7.04
C THR A 199 -16.91 5.02 6.43
N LEU A 200 -17.21 4.82 5.14
CA LEU A 200 -18.26 5.57 4.46
C LEU A 200 -19.58 5.46 5.23
N ALA A 201 -19.99 4.25 5.62
CA ALA A 201 -21.18 4.01 6.41
C ALA A 201 -21.16 4.74 7.78
N THR A 202 -20.01 4.73 8.46
CA THR A 202 -19.84 5.40 9.76
C THR A 202 -19.93 6.92 9.63
N VAL A 203 -19.26 7.49 8.62
CA VAL A 203 -19.11 8.94 8.45
C VAL A 203 -20.35 9.58 7.84
N THR A 204 -21.11 8.81 7.05
CA THR A 204 -22.38 9.27 6.48
C THR A 204 -23.60 8.89 7.32
N ALA A 205 -23.43 8.24 8.47
CA ALA A 205 -24.55 7.88 9.36
C ALA A 205 -25.44 9.08 9.77
N LYS A 206 -24.89 10.30 9.77
CA LYS A 206 -25.60 11.57 10.05
C LYS A 206 -25.68 12.51 8.84
N VAL A 207 -25.34 12.02 7.65
CA VAL A 207 -25.25 12.79 6.39
C VAL A 207 -26.22 12.20 5.37
N ARG A 208 -27.23 12.97 4.97
CA ARG A 208 -28.13 12.62 3.87
C ARG A 208 -27.48 12.99 2.55
N ILE A 209 -27.39 12.01 1.65
CA ILE A 209 -26.81 12.15 0.32
C ILE A 209 -27.78 11.53 -0.68
N ASP A 210 -28.26 12.35 -1.63
CA ASP A 210 -28.94 11.88 -2.83
C ASP A 210 -27.92 11.20 -3.76
N GLY A 211 -28.23 9.98 -4.23
CA GLY A 211 -27.26 9.15 -4.96
C GLY A 211 -26.22 8.44 -4.08
N PHE A 212 -26.54 8.12 -2.81
CA PHE A 212 -25.59 7.46 -1.89
C PHE A 212 -25.05 6.11 -2.41
N ALA A 213 -25.89 5.28 -3.04
CA ALA A 213 -25.46 4.00 -3.59
C ALA A 213 -24.40 4.17 -4.70
N ASP A 214 -24.56 5.20 -5.53
CA ASP A 214 -23.60 5.52 -6.58
C ASP A 214 -22.28 6.06 -6.00
N LEU A 215 -22.36 6.83 -4.91
CA LEU A 215 -21.18 7.26 -4.15
C LEU A 215 -20.43 6.05 -3.56
N GLU A 216 -21.15 5.11 -2.95
CA GLU A 216 -20.55 3.89 -2.39
C GLU A 216 -19.81 3.11 -3.48
N ASN A 217 -20.45 2.87 -4.62
CA ASN A 217 -19.82 2.19 -5.76
C ASN A 217 -18.58 2.95 -6.26
N ALA A 218 -18.68 4.28 -6.43
CA ALA A 218 -17.55 5.10 -6.87
C ALA A 218 -16.36 5.03 -5.90
N VAL A 219 -16.62 5.05 -4.59
CA VAL A 219 -15.57 4.85 -3.57
C VAL A 219 -14.97 3.46 -3.69
N MET A 220 -15.77 2.42 -3.92
CA MET A 220 -15.25 1.05 -4.05
C MET A 220 -14.40 0.83 -5.30
N ASP A 221 -14.67 1.56 -6.37
CA ASP A 221 -13.98 1.38 -7.65
C ASP A 221 -12.77 2.31 -7.81
N ASP A 222 -12.79 3.52 -7.26
CA ASP A 222 -11.69 4.49 -7.38
C ASP A 222 -10.68 4.43 -6.21
N PRO A 223 -9.42 4.02 -6.44
CA PRO A 223 -8.40 3.92 -5.38
C PRO A 223 -8.14 5.25 -4.67
N THR A 224 -8.27 6.37 -5.37
CA THR A 224 -8.03 7.71 -4.78
C THR A 224 -9.16 8.10 -3.82
N MET A 225 -10.40 7.66 -4.08
CA MET A 225 -11.52 7.86 -3.16
C MET A 225 -11.40 6.94 -1.94
N ARG A 226 -10.94 5.69 -2.10
CA ARG A 226 -10.64 4.80 -0.96
C ARG A 226 -9.60 5.41 -0.03
N ALA A 227 -8.52 5.97 -0.59
CA ALA A 227 -7.51 6.66 0.20
C ALA A 227 -8.09 7.84 0.99
N LYS A 228 -9.02 8.60 0.40
CA LYS A 228 -9.74 9.66 1.14
C LYS A 228 -10.57 9.11 2.28
N MET A 229 -11.33 8.03 2.07
CA MET A 229 -12.11 7.44 3.17
C MET A 229 -11.20 6.98 4.31
N ALA A 230 -10.07 6.35 4.03
CA ALA A 230 -9.11 5.99 5.08
C ALA A 230 -8.64 7.23 5.88
N TYR A 231 -8.40 8.37 5.21
CA TYR A 231 -8.09 9.62 5.90
C TYR A 231 -9.25 10.13 6.78
N VAL A 232 -10.50 10.10 6.27
CA VAL A 232 -11.68 10.50 7.07
C VAL A 232 -11.83 9.62 8.32
N ALA A 233 -11.62 8.31 8.20
CA ALA A 233 -11.69 7.38 9.32
C ALA A 233 -10.79 7.85 10.48
N ARG A 234 -9.54 8.21 10.14
CA ARG A 234 -8.58 8.72 11.11
C ARG A 234 -8.99 10.06 11.70
N LEU A 235 -9.49 10.97 10.87
CA LEU A 235 -9.93 12.30 11.34
C LEU A 235 -11.05 12.16 12.37
N VAL A 236 -12.02 11.27 12.11
CA VAL A 236 -13.14 10.96 13.02
C VAL A 236 -12.66 10.27 14.30
N GLN A 237 -11.68 9.37 14.23
CA GLN A 237 -11.11 8.70 15.40
C GLN A 237 -10.26 9.63 16.27
N SER A 238 -9.46 10.50 15.65
CA SER A 238 -8.50 11.37 16.33
C SER A 238 -9.08 12.71 16.77
N ASP A 239 -10.16 13.18 16.14
CA ASP A 239 -10.83 14.45 16.44
C ASP A 239 -12.32 14.22 16.69
N ARG A 240 -12.69 14.08 17.97
CA ARG A 240 -14.09 13.90 18.40
C ARG A 240 -14.97 15.10 18.06
N GLU A 241 -14.40 16.30 17.98
CA GLU A 241 -15.15 17.51 17.64
C GLU A 241 -15.51 17.49 16.15
N TYR A 242 -14.54 17.14 15.30
CA TYR A 242 -14.77 16.89 13.89
C TYR A 242 -15.90 15.87 13.67
N ALA A 243 -15.81 14.72 14.34
CA ALA A 243 -16.81 13.65 14.24
C ALA A 243 -18.23 14.12 14.65
N LYS A 244 -18.34 14.99 15.65
CA LYS A 244 -19.64 15.59 16.06
C LYS A 244 -20.18 16.57 15.03
N ASN A 245 -19.30 17.25 14.32
CA ASN A 245 -19.65 18.29 13.35
C ASN A 245 -20.01 17.73 11.96
N LEU A 246 -19.63 16.49 11.68
CA LEU A 246 -19.94 15.80 10.43
C LEU A 246 -21.43 15.43 10.34
N THR A 247 -22.26 16.39 9.92
CA THR A 247 -23.72 16.28 9.83
C THR A 247 -24.24 16.95 8.57
N THR A 248 -25.38 16.46 8.04
CA THR A 248 -26.03 17.06 6.85
C THR A 248 -26.15 18.58 6.97
N LYS A 249 -26.64 19.08 8.12
CA LYS A 249 -26.87 20.52 8.33
C LYS A 249 -25.58 21.34 8.22
N LYS A 250 -24.48 20.89 8.82
CA LYS A 250 -23.21 21.61 8.77
C LYS A 250 -22.57 21.55 7.38
N LEU A 251 -22.69 20.40 6.70
CA LEU A 251 -22.17 20.23 5.35
C LEU A 251 -22.94 21.09 4.33
N ILE A 252 -24.27 21.14 4.41
CA ILE A 252 -25.07 22.04 3.55
C ILE A 252 -24.74 23.50 3.83
N LYS A 253 -24.64 23.89 5.12
CA LYS A 253 -24.24 25.25 5.48
C LYS A 253 -22.89 25.63 4.85
N PHE A 254 -21.91 24.73 4.90
CA PHE A 254 -20.61 24.94 4.25
C PHE A 254 -20.74 25.17 2.74
N VAL A 255 -21.54 24.33 2.04
CA VAL A 255 -21.75 24.46 0.59
C VAL A 255 -22.42 25.80 0.24
N GLU A 256 -23.39 26.24 1.06
CA GLU A 256 -24.09 27.52 0.85
C GLU A 256 -23.19 28.74 1.11
N GLU A 257 -22.30 28.65 2.10
CA GLU A 257 -21.33 29.71 2.43
C GLU A 257 -20.16 29.77 1.44
N ASN A 258 -19.96 28.73 0.63
CA ASN A 258 -18.83 28.62 -0.30
C ASN A 258 -19.30 28.16 -1.71
N PRO A 259 -20.07 29.00 -2.43
CA PRO A 259 -20.65 28.63 -3.72
C PRO A 259 -19.58 28.32 -4.79
N ASP A 260 -18.37 28.89 -4.67
CA ASP A 260 -17.27 28.70 -5.63
C ASP A 260 -16.82 27.24 -5.76
N TYR A 261 -17.07 26.41 -4.75
CA TYR A 261 -16.73 24.98 -4.81
C TYR A 261 -17.71 24.17 -5.67
N ASN A 262 -18.85 24.74 -6.08
CA ASN A 262 -19.86 24.12 -6.95
C ASN A 262 -20.19 22.67 -6.54
N ILE A 263 -20.43 22.44 -5.25
CA ILE A 263 -20.78 21.12 -4.72
C ILE A 263 -22.29 20.90 -4.94
N PRO A 264 -22.72 19.86 -5.68
CA PRO A 264 -24.12 19.65 -5.97
C PRO A 264 -24.97 19.41 -4.71
N VAL A 265 -26.13 20.06 -4.67
CA VAL A 265 -27.17 19.87 -3.64
C VAL A 265 -28.50 19.55 -4.29
N ALA A 266 -29.32 18.75 -3.62
CA ALA A 266 -30.69 18.42 -4.03
C ALA A 266 -31.66 18.75 -2.90
N THR A 267 -32.96 18.79 -3.22
CA THR A 267 -34.02 18.85 -2.22
C THR A 267 -34.76 17.52 -2.23
N VAL A 268 -34.70 16.79 -1.12
CA VAL A 268 -35.36 15.49 -0.93
C VAL A 268 -36.25 15.58 0.30
N ASP A 269 -37.53 15.27 0.16
CA ASP A 269 -38.54 15.41 1.21
C ASP A 269 -38.60 16.82 1.84
N GLY A 270 -38.40 17.86 1.02
CA GLY A 270 -38.39 19.25 1.46
C GLY A 270 -37.15 19.69 2.23
N ALA A 271 -36.14 18.82 2.38
CA ALA A 271 -34.87 19.15 3.02
C ALA A 271 -33.72 19.19 2.00
N LYS A 272 -32.80 20.15 2.14
CA LYS A 272 -31.56 20.18 1.35
C LYS A 272 -30.62 19.06 1.78
N VAL A 273 -30.10 18.34 0.80
CA VAL A 273 -29.16 17.23 0.96
C VAL A 273 -28.02 17.37 -0.04
N LEU A 274 -26.88 16.75 0.23
CA LEU A 274 -25.80 16.68 -0.76
C LEU A 274 -26.27 15.80 -1.92
N ARG A 275 -25.89 16.13 -3.14
CA ARG A 275 -26.16 15.29 -4.31
C ARG A 275 -24.84 14.74 -4.84
N PHE A 276 -24.75 13.42 -4.95
CA PHE A 276 -23.63 12.80 -5.63
C PHE A 276 -23.79 12.93 -7.14
N ASP A 277 -22.70 13.31 -7.81
CA ASP A 277 -22.60 13.38 -9.26
C ASP A 277 -21.38 12.52 -9.68
N PRO A 278 -21.59 11.43 -10.45
CA PRO A 278 -20.54 10.50 -10.83
C PRO A 278 -19.61 11.03 -11.93
N SER A 279 -19.88 12.21 -12.50
CA SER A 279 -19.05 12.78 -13.55
C SER A 279 -17.61 13.02 -13.06
N PRO A 280 -16.58 12.90 -13.92
CA PRO A 280 -15.18 13.09 -13.53
C PRO A 280 -14.88 14.41 -12.82
N GLN A 281 -15.68 15.45 -13.11
CA GLN A 281 -15.53 16.80 -12.53
C GLN A 281 -16.02 16.86 -11.07
N HIS A 282 -17.08 16.11 -10.73
CA HIS A 282 -17.78 16.24 -9.45
C HIS A 282 -17.62 15.04 -8.51
N ARG A 283 -17.28 13.86 -9.04
CA ARG A 283 -17.24 12.59 -8.28
C ARG A 283 -16.34 12.59 -7.04
N HIS A 284 -15.33 13.47 -6.99
CA HIS A 284 -14.43 13.59 -5.83
C HIS A 284 -14.86 14.64 -4.80
N GLN A 285 -15.89 15.45 -5.07
CA GLN A 285 -16.26 16.58 -4.21
C GLN A 285 -16.80 16.14 -2.85
N ILE A 286 -17.74 15.18 -2.80
CA ILE A 286 -18.23 14.65 -1.53
C ILE A 286 -17.10 13.98 -0.73
N PRO A 287 -16.27 13.07 -1.30
CA PRO A 287 -15.11 12.54 -0.60
C PRO A 287 -14.14 13.61 -0.08
N ARG A 288 -13.91 14.70 -0.82
CA ARG A 288 -13.09 15.85 -0.37
C ARG A 288 -13.76 16.62 0.76
N LEU A 289 -15.06 16.80 0.69
CA LEU A 289 -15.84 17.50 1.70
C LEU A 289 -15.83 16.73 3.02
N LEU A 290 -16.05 15.42 2.95
CA LEU A 290 -15.92 14.51 4.10
C LEU A 290 -14.48 14.40 4.61
N ALA A 291 -13.47 14.78 3.82
CA ALA A 291 -12.08 14.84 4.25
C ALA A 291 -11.66 16.23 4.71
N ASP A 292 -12.55 17.22 4.72
CA ASP A 292 -12.21 18.62 5.05
C ASP A 292 -11.07 19.18 4.18
N ASP A 293 -10.97 18.71 2.93
CA ASP A 293 -9.88 19.01 1.99
C ASP A 293 -10.09 20.33 1.21
N TYR A 294 -11.05 21.15 1.62
CA TYR A 294 -11.28 22.47 1.06
C TYR A 294 -10.49 23.54 1.83
N LEU A 295 -10.09 24.63 1.15
CA LEU A 295 -9.22 25.67 1.71
C LEU A 295 -9.78 26.34 2.97
N HIS A 296 -11.06 26.15 3.28
CA HIS A 296 -11.74 26.70 4.44
C HIS A 296 -12.25 25.52 5.29
N SER A 297 -11.52 25.13 6.34
CA SER A 297 -11.93 24.04 7.25
C SER A 297 -12.89 24.59 8.30
N TYR A 298 -14.19 24.48 8.06
CA TYR A 298 -15.20 24.97 9.00
C TYR A 298 -15.80 23.87 9.89
N LEU A 299 -15.48 22.59 9.66
CA LEU A 299 -15.86 21.54 10.61
C LEU A 299 -15.08 21.65 11.93
N THR A 300 -13.97 22.40 11.95
CA THR A 300 -13.18 22.69 13.17
C THR A 300 -12.77 24.16 13.34
N ASN A 301 -13.25 25.08 12.50
CA ASN A 301 -12.90 26.52 12.56
C ASN A 301 -11.38 26.77 12.39
N ARG A 302 -10.70 25.98 11.55
CA ARG A 302 -9.24 26.02 11.36
C ARG A 302 -8.90 26.58 9.97
N ASN A 303 -7.99 27.54 9.90
CA ASN A 303 -7.44 28.01 8.62
C ASN A 303 -6.21 27.19 8.25
N TYR A 304 -6.16 26.69 7.02
CA TYR A 304 -4.98 26.06 6.45
C TYR A 304 -4.49 26.90 5.28
N GLU A 305 -3.24 27.40 5.34
CA GLU A 305 -2.61 28.05 4.19
C GLU A 305 -2.26 26.99 3.12
N ALA A 306 -2.53 27.34 1.87
CA ALA A 306 -2.20 26.53 0.71
C ALA A 306 -0.70 26.22 0.67
N GLY A 307 -0.32 24.98 0.97
CA GLY A 307 1.03 24.46 0.76
C GLY A 307 1.84 24.09 2.01
N SER A 308 1.36 24.32 3.24
CA SER A 308 2.04 23.83 4.44
C SER A 308 1.06 23.27 5.48
N LYS A 309 1.21 21.98 5.81
CA LYS A 309 0.48 21.35 6.92
C LYS A 309 1.18 21.66 8.25
N GLN A 310 1.43 22.93 8.55
CA GLN A 310 1.85 23.35 9.88
C GLN A 310 0.76 24.17 10.57
N ARG A 311 0.49 23.80 11.83
CA ARG A 311 -0.46 24.50 12.70
C ARG A 311 0.06 25.91 12.96
N VAL A 312 -0.71 26.93 12.59
CA VAL A 312 -0.46 28.29 13.08
C VAL A 312 -1.09 28.41 14.46
N GLN A 313 -0.27 28.55 15.50
CA GLN A 313 -0.76 29.05 16.79
C GLN A 313 -1.01 30.55 16.63
N THR A 314 -2.28 30.96 16.58
CA THR A 314 -2.63 32.38 16.70
C THR A 314 -2.39 32.82 18.14
N GLY A 315 -1.27 33.50 18.36
CA GLY A 315 -1.00 34.22 19.60
C GLY A 315 -2.03 35.33 19.77
N GLY A 316 -2.64 35.37 20.95
CA GLY A 316 -3.60 36.40 21.33
C GLY A 316 -2.92 37.76 21.46
N HIS A 317 -3.53 38.77 20.84
CA HIS A 317 -3.31 40.15 21.22
C HIS A 317 -3.94 40.39 22.59
N ALA A 318 -3.10 40.62 23.60
CA ALA A 318 -3.50 41.29 24.82
C ALA A 318 -3.62 42.79 24.54
N SER A 319 -4.72 43.36 25.02
CA SER A 319 -4.98 44.80 25.15
C SER A 319 -4.00 45.47 26.10
#